data_AF-A0A1S4JKZ3-F1
#
_entry.id   AF-A0A1S4JKZ3-F1
#
_cell.length_a   1.000
_cell.length_b   1.000
_cell.length_c   1.000
_cell.angle_alpha   90.00
_cell.angle_beta   90.00
_cell.angle_gamma   90.00
#
_symmetry.space_group_name_H-M   'P 1'
#
loop_
_entity.id
_entity.type
_entity.pdbx_description
1 polymer ?
#
loop_
_entity_poly.entity_id
_entity_poly.type
_entity_poly.pdbx_seq_one_letter_code
_entity_poly.pdbx_strand_id
1 'polypeptide(L)'
;MSSVEALLLCRVCANPADDSAMFRLFDDADGPLALAEIFLQVSGIAIQVGDSKLPKSCCQRCRDRLQEVEDLRSLCQESDQKLRKMIGITVKEEEDSEEQNGNDVDAIPKVEMLELDESYSQWDDTGNQLDSDDSRSESSDDEK
;
A
#
# COMPACT_ATOMS: atom_id res chain seq x y z
N MET A 1 -24.26 34.67 7.59
CA MET A 1 -24.75 33.85 6.48
C MET A 1 -23.80 32.67 6.37
N SER A 2 -24.19 31.52 6.90
CA SER A 2 -23.35 30.31 6.85
C SER A 2 -23.47 29.76 5.45
N SER A 3 -22.40 29.88 4.66
CA SER A 3 -22.30 29.24 3.36
C SER A 3 -22.34 27.74 3.62
N VAL A 4 -23.30 27.03 3.05
CA VAL A 4 -23.35 25.57 3.11
C VAL A 4 -22.20 25.08 2.25
N GLU A 5 -21.07 24.73 2.87
CA GLU A 5 -19.95 24.10 2.18
C GLU A 5 -20.44 22.74 1.66
N ALA A 6 -20.42 22.58 0.34
CA ALA A 6 -20.70 21.30 -0.29
C ALA A 6 -19.50 20.37 -0.01
N LEU A 7 -19.57 19.60 1.07
CA LEU A 7 -18.54 18.63 1.44
C LEU A 7 -18.42 17.58 0.33
N LEU A 8 -17.21 17.43 -0.20
CA LEU A 8 -16.88 16.39 -1.18
C LEU A 8 -16.40 15.14 -0.45
N LEU A 9 -16.74 13.95 -0.97
CA LEU A 9 -16.29 12.68 -0.39
C LEU A 9 -14.94 12.26 -0.97
N CYS A 10 -14.04 11.79 -0.12
CA CYS A 10 -12.77 11.22 -0.54
C CYS A 10 -12.96 9.84 -1.20
N ARG A 11 -12.36 9.61 -2.37
CA ARG A 11 -12.40 8.32 -3.07
C ARG A 11 -11.78 7.16 -2.28
N VAL A 12 -10.81 7.45 -1.42
CA VAL A 12 -10.04 6.43 -0.68
C VAL A 12 -10.72 6.08 0.64
N CYS A 13 -11.05 7.08 1.46
CA CYS A 13 -11.57 6.85 2.81
C CYS A 13 -13.08 7.08 2.97
N ALA A 14 -13.76 7.52 1.90
CA ALA A 14 -15.20 7.84 1.89
C ALA A 14 -15.64 8.89 2.94
N ASN A 15 -14.70 9.60 3.56
CA ASN A 15 -15.00 10.69 4.49
C ASN A 15 -15.17 12.01 3.75
N PRO A 16 -16.04 12.90 4.22
CA PRO A 16 -16.13 14.27 3.71
C PRO A 16 -14.84 15.05 3.99
N ALA A 17 -14.51 15.95 3.09
CA ALA A 17 -13.44 16.92 3.26
C ALA A 17 -13.81 18.25 2.61
N ASP A 18 -13.17 19.31 3.10
CA ASP A 18 -13.27 20.64 2.53
C ASP A 18 -12.66 20.65 1.12
N ASP A 19 -13.24 21.44 0.21
CA ASP A 19 -12.83 21.46 -1.21
C ASP A 19 -11.35 21.89 -1.38
N SER A 20 -10.86 22.77 -0.49
CA SER A 20 -9.45 23.20 -0.47
C SER A 20 -8.45 22.10 -0.11
N ALA A 21 -8.91 21.00 0.49
CA ALA A 21 -8.09 19.86 0.90
C ALA A 21 -8.26 18.64 -0.03
N MET A 22 -8.93 18.81 -1.16
CA MET A 22 -9.26 17.74 -2.10
C MET A 22 -8.38 17.81 -3.36
N PHE A 23 -7.74 16.68 -3.67
CA PHE A 23 -6.85 16.52 -4.81
C PHE A 23 -7.54 15.65 -5.85
N ARG A 24 -7.58 16.11 -7.10
CA ARG A 24 -8.22 15.33 -8.17
C ARG A 24 -7.26 14.24 -8.62
N LEU A 25 -7.80 13.04 -8.82
CA LEU A 25 -6.98 11.86 -9.11
C LEU A 25 -6.39 11.88 -10.53
N PHE A 26 -7.02 12.65 -11.42
CA PHE A 26 -6.64 12.78 -12.83
C PHE A 26 -6.01 14.13 -13.17
N ASP A 27 -5.64 14.94 -12.18
CA ASP A 27 -4.85 16.15 -12.46
C ASP A 27 -3.40 15.76 -12.78
N ASP A 28 -2.69 16.67 -13.47
CA ASP A 28 -1.30 16.47 -13.85
C ASP A 28 -0.42 16.18 -12.62
N ALA A 29 0.49 15.22 -12.75
CA ALA A 29 1.32 14.76 -11.65
C ALA A 29 2.43 15.77 -11.33
N ASP A 30 2.56 16.15 -10.06
CA ASP A 30 3.77 16.81 -9.53
C ASP A 30 4.94 15.81 -9.33
N GLY A 31 4.80 14.56 -9.79
CA GLY A 31 5.72 13.44 -9.57
C GLY A 31 5.78 12.49 -10.78
N PRO A 32 6.45 11.33 -10.63
CA PRO A 32 6.68 10.40 -11.75
C PRO A 32 5.40 9.73 -12.25
N LEU A 33 4.38 9.58 -11.39
CA LEU A 33 3.11 8.94 -11.70
C LEU A 33 1.92 9.82 -11.27
N ALA A 34 0.81 9.74 -12.01
CA ALA A 34 -0.43 10.40 -11.63
C ALA A 34 -1.09 9.71 -10.42
N LEU A 35 -1.84 10.47 -9.59
CA LEU A 35 -2.50 9.93 -8.40
C LEU A 35 -3.47 8.78 -8.70
N ALA A 36 -4.17 8.82 -9.83
CA ALA A 36 -5.03 7.71 -10.28
C ALA A 36 -4.23 6.43 -10.56
N GLU A 37 -3.01 6.55 -11.07
CA GLU A 37 -2.14 5.41 -11.36
C GLU A 37 -1.57 4.83 -10.07
N ILE A 38 -1.10 5.68 -9.15
CA ILE A 38 -0.68 5.24 -7.81
C ILE A 38 -1.83 4.52 -7.11
N PHE A 39 -3.04 5.09 -7.14
CA PHE A 39 -4.22 4.44 -6.57
C PHE A 39 -4.48 3.06 -7.18
N LEU A 40 -4.38 2.91 -8.50
CA LEU A 40 -4.54 1.62 -9.17
C LEU A 40 -3.47 0.62 -8.71
N GLN A 41 -2.21 1.03 -8.69
CA GLN A 41 -1.10 0.16 -8.30
C GLN A 41 -1.18 -0.31 -6.84
N VAL A 42 -1.68 0.55 -5.95
CA VAL A 42 -1.81 0.25 -4.51
C VAL A 42 -3.07 -0.56 -4.20
N SER A 43 -4.19 -0.25 -4.84
CA SER A 43 -5.49 -0.85 -4.51
C SER A 43 -5.91 -2.01 -5.42
N GLY A 44 -5.34 -2.12 -6.63
CA GLY A 44 -5.83 -3.00 -7.69
C GLY A 44 -7.17 -2.55 -8.29
N ILE A 45 -7.65 -1.34 -7.96
CA ILE A 45 -8.97 -0.85 -8.39
C ILE A 45 -8.80 0.22 -9.47
N ALA A 46 -9.30 -0.07 -10.68
CA ALA A 46 -9.33 0.90 -11.77
C ALA A 46 -10.41 1.96 -11.54
N ILE A 47 -10.03 3.24 -11.65
CA ILE A 47 -10.98 4.35 -11.62
C ILE A 47 -11.47 4.60 -13.04
N GLN A 48 -12.69 4.17 -13.33
CA GLN A 48 -13.29 4.39 -14.64
C GLN A 48 -13.68 5.86 -14.82
N VAL A 49 -13.16 6.51 -15.87
CA VAL A 49 -13.48 7.91 -16.20
C VAL A 49 -14.98 8.10 -16.44
N GLY A 50 -15.67 7.07 -16.95
CA GLY A 50 -17.11 7.08 -17.21
C GLY A 50 -17.99 6.97 -15.96
N ASP A 51 -17.46 6.57 -14.80
CA ASP A 51 -18.25 6.46 -13.58
C ASP A 51 -18.39 7.83 -12.90
N SER A 52 -19.51 8.49 -13.18
CA SER A 52 -19.86 9.80 -12.61
C SER A 52 -20.45 9.71 -11.21
N LYS A 53 -20.77 8.51 -10.70
CA LYS A 53 -21.39 8.32 -9.38
C LYS A 53 -20.36 8.24 -8.25
N LEU A 54 -19.10 8.02 -8.60
CA LEU A 54 -18.03 7.81 -7.65
C LEU A 54 -17.11 9.04 -7.56
N PRO A 55 -16.57 9.37 -6.37
CA PRO A 55 -15.68 10.50 -6.23
C PRO A 55 -14.42 10.36 -7.09
N LYS A 56 -14.00 11.48 -7.72
CA LYS A 56 -12.80 11.55 -8.56
C LYS A 56 -11.65 12.32 -7.89
N SER A 57 -11.78 12.54 -6.58
CA SER A 57 -10.81 13.26 -5.75
C SER A 57 -10.56 12.51 -4.45
N CYS A 58 -9.43 12.81 -3.80
CA CYS A 58 -9.07 12.27 -2.50
C CYS A 58 -8.58 13.39 -1.58
N CYS A 59 -8.77 13.21 -0.27
CA CYS A 59 -8.30 14.17 0.71
C CYS A 59 -6.77 14.10 0.87
N GLN A 60 -6.18 15.19 1.36
CA GLN A 60 -4.73 15.31 1.57
C GLN A 60 -4.10 14.10 2.28
N ARG A 61 -4.70 13.67 3.40
CA ARG A 61 -4.20 12.52 4.17
C ARG A 61 -4.13 11.24 3.34
N CYS A 62 -5.09 11.00 2.46
CA CYS A 62 -5.09 9.83 1.60
C CYS A 62 -4.10 9.98 0.45
N ARG A 63 -3.95 11.19 -0.09
CA ARG A 63 -2.92 11.50 -1.10
C ARG A 63 -1.51 11.23 -0.56
N ASP A 64 -1.20 11.72 0.64
CA ASP A 64 0.13 11.54 1.24
C ASP A 64 0.42 10.07 1.53
N ARG A 65 -0.56 9.32 2.05
CA ARG A 65 -0.44 7.86 2.25
C ARG A 65 -0.25 7.09 0.96
N LEU A 66 -0.94 7.48 -0.12
CA LEU A 66 -0.75 6.85 -1.42
C LEU A 66 0.69 7.03 -1.89
N GLN A 67 1.25 8.23 -1.72
CA GLN A 67 2.65 8.52 -2.05
C GLN A 67 3.62 7.71 -1.19
N GLU A 68 3.42 7.66 0.13
CA GLU A 68 4.27 6.86 1.04
C GLU A 68 4.31 5.36 0.65
N VAL A 69 3.17 4.81 0.22
CA VAL A 69 3.10 3.41 -0.22
C VAL A 69 3.77 3.21 -1.58
N GLU A 70 3.67 4.18 -2.48
CA GLU A 70 4.38 4.15 -3.77
C GLU A 70 5.90 4.20 -3.58
N ASP A 71 6.39 5.11 -2.74
CA ASP A 71 7.81 5.21 -2.39
C ASP A 71 8.33 3.88 -1.80
N LEU A 72 7.56 3.27 -0.89
CA LEU A 72 7.89 1.97 -0.31
C LEU A 72 7.91 0.85 -1.37
N ARG A 73 6.92 0.83 -2.26
CA ARG A 73 6.86 -0.14 -3.37
C ARG A 73 8.09 -0.02 -4.26
N SER A 74 8.45 1.20 -4.66
CA SER A 74 9.63 1.49 -5.48
C SER A 74 10.91 1.02 -4.78
N LEU A 75 11.06 1.28 -3.47
CA LEU A 75 12.18 0.79 -2.68
C LEU A 75 12.26 -0.75 -2.63
N CYS A 76 11.12 -1.43 -2.45
CA CYS A 76 11.06 -2.89 -2.48
C CYS A 76 11.53 -3.45 -3.83
N GLN A 77 11.03 -2.89 -4.93
CA GLN A 77 11.41 -3.32 -6.28
C GLN A 77 12.91 -3.12 -6.56
N GLU A 78 13.45 -1.96 -6.19
CA GLU A 78 14.88 -1.70 -6.32
C GLU A 78 15.74 -2.64 -5.49
N SER A 79 15.35 -2.86 -4.22
CA SER A 79 16.07 -3.74 -3.31
C SER A 79 16.08 -5.17 -3.83
N ASP A 80 14.92 -5.68 -4.24
CA ASP A 80 14.74 -7.00 -4.82
C ASP A 80 15.59 -7.19 -6.08
N GLN A 81 15.62 -6.19 -6.97
CA GLN A 81 16.52 -6.20 -8.14
C GLN A 81 18.00 -6.26 -7.73
N LYS A 82 18.41 -5.48 -6.73
CA LYS A 82 19.79 -5.48 -6.21
C LYS A 82 20.14 -6.83 -5.58
N LEU A 83 19.24 -7.42 -4.80
CA LEU A 83 19.42 -8.72 -4.16
C LEU A 83 19.55 -9.85 -5.17
N ARG A 84 18.69 -9.91 -6.20
CA ARG A 84 18.82 -10.92 -7.26
C ARG A 84 20.16 -10.83 -7.99
N LYS A 85 20.65 -9.62 -8.26
CA LYS A 85 21.99 -9.39 -8.84
C LYS A 85 23.11 -9.86 -7.91
N MET A 86 23.01 -9.59 -6.61
CA MET A 86 24.03 -10.00 -5.62
C MET A 86 24.07 -11.52 -5.41
N ILE A 87 22.91 -12.17 -5.38
CA ILE A 87 22.78 -13.62 -5.12
C ILE A 87 23.08 -14.44 -6.39
N GLY A 88 23.24 -13.78 -7.54
CA GLY A 88 23.52 -14.46 -8.81
C GLY A 88 22.31 -15.16 -9.41
N ILE A 89 21.09 -14.80 -8.98
CA ILE A 89 19.83 -15.23 -9.61
C ILE A 89 19.67 -14.42 -10.90
N THR A 90 20.51 -14.75 -11.88
CA THR A 90 20.30 -14.34 -13.25
C THR A 90 19.15 -15.19 -13.76
N VAL A 91 17.94 -14.63 -13.71
CA VAL A 91 16.84 -15.19 -14.51
C VAL A 91 17.35 -15.10 -15.94
N LYS A 92 17.68 -16.25 -16.53
CA LYS A 92 17.97 -16.31 -17.97
C LYS A 92 16.66 -15.94 -18.64
N GLU A 93 16.60 -14.74 -19.19
CA GLU A 93 15.62 -14.42 -20.22
C GLU A 93 15.95 -15.36 -21.39
N GLU A 94 15.18 -16.43 -21.53
CA GLU A 94 15.17 -17.20 -22.76
C GLU A 94 14.61 -16.27 -23.84
N GLU A 95 15.51 -15.70 -24.64
CA GLU A 95 15.20 -15.20 -25.97
C GLU A 95 14.67 -16.39 -26.79
N ASP A 96 13.36 -16.65 -26.74
CA ASP A 96 12.71 -17.41 -27.79
C ASP A 96 12.04 -16.43 -28.75
N SER A 97 12.61 -16.40 -29.94
CA SER A 97 12.18 -15.57 -31.04
C SER A 97 10.93 -16.18 -31.70
N GLU A 98 10.01 -15.29 -32.03
CA GLU A 98 9.02 -15.38 -33.12
C GLU A 98 7.68 -16.12 -32.86
N GLU A 99 6.64 -15.27 -32.88
CA GLU A 99 5.28 -15.48 -33.42
C GLU A 99 4.34 -16.48 -32.72
N GLN A 100 3.37 -15.96 -31.94
CA GLN A 100 1.94 -16.02 -32.29
C GLN A 100 1.00 -15.45 -31.20
N ASN A 101 0.21 -14.48 -31.64
CA ASN A 101 -1.25 -14.35 -31.44
C ASN A 101 -1.84 -14.18 -30.02
N GLY A 102 -2.65 -13.13 -29.89
CA GLY A 102 -3.17 -12.61 -28.63
C GLY A 102 -4.09 -13.52 -27.81
N ASN A 103 -3.89 -13.45 -26.49
CA ASN A 103 -4.95 -13.18 -25.52
C ASN A 103 -4.27 -12.81 -24.19
N ASP A 104 -4.42 -11.55 -23.79
CA ASP A 104 -3.88 -11.01 -22.55
C ASP A 104 -4.81 -11.39 -21.39
N VAL A 105 -4.42 -12.42 -20.63
CA VAL A 105 -4.98 -12.75 -19.33
C VAL A 105 -3.83 -12.90 -18.34
N ASP A 106 -3.81 -11.99 -17.37
CA ASP A 106 -3.01 -11.91 -16.16
C ASP A 106 -1.92 -12.98 -16.01
N ALA A 107 -0.73 -12.67 -16.51
CA ALA A 107 0.47 -13.44 -16.22
C ALA A 107 0.92 -13.16 -14.78
N ILE A 108 0.34 -13.91 -13.84
CA ILE A 108 0.92 -14.08 -12.51
C ILE A 108 2.34 -14.60 -12.72
N PRO A 109 3.40 -13.90 -12.28
CA PRO A 109 4.76 -14.40 -12.41
C PRO A 109 4.83 -15.76 -11.71
N LYS A 110 5.27 -16.80 -12.42
CA LYS A 110 5.58 -18.09 -11.81
C LYS A 110 6.73 -17.88 -10.82
N VAL A 111 6.37 -17.76 -9.55
CA VAL A 111 7.34 -17.83 -8.46
C VAL A 111 7.75 -19.29 -8.33
N GLU A 112 8.92 -19.63 -8.86
CA GLU A 112 9.55 -20.91 -8.53
C GLU A 112 9.99 -20.86 -7.08
N MET A 113 9.39 -21.70 -6.24
CA MET A 113 9.85 -21.92 -4.87
C MET A 113 11.20 -22.63 -4.94
N LEU A 114 12.28 -21.89 -4.70
CA LEU A 114 13.57 -22.50 -4.44
C LEU A 114 13.54 -23.08 -3.02
N GLU A 115 13.74 -24.39 -2.91
CA GLU A 115 13.99 -25.06 -1.62
C GLU A 115 15.30 -24.52 -1.05
N LEU A 116 15.22 -23.57 -0.12
CA LEU A 116 16.35 -23.23 0.73
C LEU A 116 16.64 -24.43 1.63
N ASP A 117 17.90 -24.85 1.69
CA ASP A 117 18.42 -25.81 2.66
C ASP A 117 17.92 -25.43 4.07
N GLU A 118 17.25 -26.38 4.75
CA GLU A 118 16.58 -26.25 6.05
C GLU A 118 17.53 -25.96 7.23
N SER A 119 18.67 -25.31 6.99
CA SER A 119 19.69 -24.99 7.99
C SER A 119 19.50 -23.59 8.61
N TYR A 120 18.29 -23.03 8.63
CA TYR A 120 17.99 -21.84 9.44
C TYR A 120 17.11 -22.22 10.63
N SER A 121 17.82 -22.63 11.67
CA SER A 121 17.30 -23.11 12.94
C SER A 121 16.33 -22.15 13.60
N GLN A 122 15.14 -22.68 13.91
CA GLN A 122 14.51 -22.63 15.22
C GLN A 122 14.62 -21.30 15.96
N TRP A 123 13.65 -20.41 15.72
CA TRP A 123 13.43 -19.26 16.57
C TRP A 123 12.85 -19.77 17.90
N ASP A 124 13.68 -19.78 18.94
CA ASP A 124 13.25 -20.08 20.30
C ASP A 124 12.28 -18.98 20.79
N ASP A 125 10.99 -19.30 20.76
CA ASP A 125 9.89 -18.49 21.27
C ASP A 125 9.78 -18.58 22.80
N THR A 126 10.89 -18.31 23.48
CA THR A 126 10.95 -18.29 24.95
C THR A 126 11.46 -16.95 25.42
N GLY A 127 10.55 -15.99 25.57
CA GLY A 127 10.97 -14.69 26.09
C GLY A 127 9.91 -13.62 26.27
N ASN A 128 8.68 -13.93 26.69
CA ASN A 128 7.90 -12.96 27.48
C ASN A 128 6.75 -13.60 28.27
N GLN A 129 7.11 -14.50 29.19
CA GLN A 129 6.27 -14.77 30.36
C GLN A 129 6.66 -13.74 31.41
N LEU A 130 6.01 -12.57 31.38
CA LEU A 130 6.06 -11.64 32.51
C LEU A 130 4.78 -11.81 33.31
N ASP A 131 5.02 -12.17 34.56
CA ASP A 131 4.08 -12.62 35.56
C ASP A 131 2.94 -11.63 35.82
N SER A 132 1.78 -12.23 36.08
CA SER A 132 0.70 -11.59 36.80
C SER A 132 1.17 -11.25 38.20
N ASP A 133 0.92 -10.02 38.65
CA ASP A 133 0.63 -9.80 40.07
C ASP A 133 -0.50 -8.78 40.22
N ASP A 134 -1.64 -9.37 40.58
CA ASP A 134 -2.82 -8.76 41.17
C ASP A 134 -2.47 -8.33 42.60
N SER A 135 -2.70 -7.05 42.94
CA SER A 135 -2.89 -6.63 44.33
C SER A 135 -3.64 -5.31 44.40
N ARG A 136 -4.93 -5.44 44.71
CA ARG A 136 -5.80 -4.40 45.26
C ARG A 136 -5.11 -3.67 46.42
N SER A 137 -5.33 -2.37 46.51
CA SER A 137 -5.22 -1.64 47.77
C SER A 137 -6.31 -0.56 47.81
N GLU A 138 -7.43 -0.93 48.43
CA GLU A 138 -8.44 -0.01 48.94
C GLU A 138 -7.90 0.62 50.23
N SER A 139 -7.85 1.96 50.30
CA SER A 139 -7.87 2.76 51.53
C SER A 139 -8.05 4.24 51.12
N SER A 140 -9.24 4.81 51.20
CA SER A 140 -9.92 5.37 52.38
C SER A 140 -9.39 6.77 52.78
N ASP A 141 -10.32 7.72 52.66
CA ASP A 141 -10.60 8.83 53.55
C ASP A 141 -9.87 10.19 53.47
N ASP A 142 -10.77 11.20 53.44
CA ASP A 142 -10.78 12.48 54.16
C ASP A 142 -10.34 13.80 53.51
N GLU A 143 -11.38 14.61 53.26
CA GLU A 143 -11.57 16.03 53.59
C GLU A 143 -10.36 16.98 53.54
N LYS A 144 -10.44 17.98 52.65
CA LYS A 144 -10.80 19.37 53.06
C LYS A 144 -11.14 20.26 51.85
#